data_AF-C6WKE5-F1
#
_entry.id   AF-C6WKE5-F1
#
_cell.length_a   1.000
_cell.length_b   1.000
_cell.length_c   1.000
_cell.angle_alpha   90.00
_cell.angle_beta   90.00
_cell.angle_gamma   90.00
#
_symmetry.space_group_name_H-M   'P 1'
#
loop_
_entity.id
_entity.type
_entity.pdbx_description
1 polymer ?
#
loop_
_entity_poly.entity_id
_entity_poly.type
_entity_poly.pdbx_seq_one_letter_code
_entity_poly.pdbx_strand_id
1 'polypeptide(L)'
;MSRPPLTALLTACLSVAITAAGLGYAWSLRAPDHAPAGDGQVSPICGTRECEPVAEAAVGSDVVRVMVGDKISRIATEGASGTVMFELTIAEYGVTEDVGSLELECVDSPVAAVCLVQGQARGKRYAEALVRQDGLWSRALGGYQGDGGYVGLHDVNGDQVMDVVVVQRRCAEGVDCPKRVAEVYSLVADVANGEDRKLGCTAVVNAEAALPGWPDVRPAANQLKACPAAGS
;
A
#
# COMPACT_ATOMS: atom_id res chain seq x y z
N MET A 1 31.81 52.37 -18.25
CA MET A 1 31.18 51.36 -17.37
C MET A 1 29.67 51.46 -17.56
N SER A 2 29.08 50.57 -18.36
CA SER A 2 27.65 50.61 -18.67
C SER A 2 26.85 50.02 -17.51
N ARG A 3 25.94 50.80 -16.91
CA ARG A 3 25.02 50.30 -15.90
C ARG A 3 24.09 49.27 -16.55
N PRO A 4 23.89 48.08 -15.94
CA PRO A 4 22.95 47.11 -16.47
C PRO A 4 21.53 47.71 -16.49
N PRO A 5 20.71 47.36 -17.50
CA PRO A 5 19.33 47.84 -17.59
C PRO A 5 18.54 47.37 -16.37
N LEU A 6 17.71 48.26 -15.81
CA LEU A 6 16.91 48.03 -14.60
C LEU A 6 16.10 46.71 -14.69
N THR A 7 15.66 46.36 -15.89
CA THR A 7 14.94 45.12 -16.21
C THR A 7 15.76 43.86 -15.95
N ALA A 8 17.07 43.86 -16.23
CA ALA A 8 17.92 42.71 -15.94
C ALA A 8 18.12 42.51 -14.43
N LEU A 9 18.16 43.61 -13.68
CA LEU A 9 18.25 43.60 -12.22
C LEU A 9 16.97 43.03 -11.58
N LEU A 10 15.80 43.45 -12.07
CA LEU A 10 14.51 42.96 -11.58
C LEU A 10 14.33 41.46 -11.84
N THR A 11 14.68 40.97 -13.03
CA THR A 11 14.56 39.53 -13.36
C THR A 11 15.49 38.68 -12.49
N ALA A 12 16.72 39.15 -12.25
CA ALA A 12 17.67 38.46 -11.39
C ALA A 12 17.20 38.41 -9.92
N CYS A 13 16.59 39.48 -9.41
CA CYS A 13 16.02 39.48 -8.06
C CYS A 13 14.84 38.50 -7.94
N LEU A 14 13.96 38.45 -8.96
CA LEU A 14 12.80 37.58 -8.96
C LEU A 14 13.19 36.09 -8.96
N SER A 15 14.18 35.70 -9.75
CA SER A 15 14.62 34.29 -9.81
C SER A 15 15.21 33.80 -8.49
N VAL A 16 15.97 34.65 -7.80
CA VAL A 16 16.52 34.33 -6.47
C VAL A 16 15.41 34.16 -5.45
N ALA A 17 14.39 35.04 -5.46
CA ALA A 17 13.27 34.96 -4.55
C ALA A 17 12.44 33.67 -4.72
N ILE A 18 12.15 33.28 -5.98
CA ILE A 18 11.42 32.03 -6.27
C ILE A 18 12.23 30.81 -5.83
N THR A 19 13.54 30.81 -6.09
CA THR A 19 14.40 29.69 -5.71
C THR A 19 14.48 29.54 -4.18
N ALA A 20 14.64 30.65 -3.45
CA ALA A 20 14.64 30.64 -1.99
C ALA A 20 13.30 30.19 -1.40
N ALA A 21 12.18 30.64 -1.96
CA ALA A 21 10.85 30.20 -1.55
C ALA A 21 10.63 28.70 -1.81
N GLY A 22 11.06 28.20 -2.97
CA GLY A 22 10.99 26.77 -3.31
C GLY A 22 11.82 25.90 -2.38
N LEU A 23 13.05 26.32 -2.04
CA LEU A 23 13.90 25.65 -1.06
C LEU A 23 13.29 25.66 0.35
N GLY A 24 12.75 26.80 0.77
CA GLY A 24 12.07 26.92 2.07
C GLY A 24 10.83 26.03 2.15
N TYR A 25 10.04 25.96 1.09
CA TYR A 25 8.88 25.08 1.00
C TYR A 25 9.28 23.60 0.99
N ALA A 26 10.29 23.23 0.20
CA ALA A 26 10.84 21.86 0.21
C ALA A 26 11.42 21.47 1.58
N TRP A 27 12.06 22.41 2.28
CA TRP A 27 12.54 22.18 3.64
C TRP A 27 11.39 22.04 4.65
N SER A 28 10.30 22.80 4.49
CA SER A 28 9.09 22.65 5.32
C SER A 28 8.35 21.34 5.07
N LEU A 29 8.44 20.78 3.86
CA LEU A 29 7.90 19.46 3.53
C LEU A 29 8.85 18.32 3.91
N ARG A 30 10.09 18.63 4.28
CA ARG A 30 11.01 17.63 4.81
C ARG A 30 10.49 17.26 6.19
N ALA A 31 9.96 16.04 6.33
CA ALA A 31 9.66 15.48 7.63
C ALA A 31 10.90 15.61 8.52
N PRO A 32 10.76 16.02 9.80
CA PRO A 32 11.89 16.00 10.72
C PRO A 32 12.47 14.58 10.71
N ASP A 33 13.78 14.48 10.53
CA ASP A 33 14.51 13.24 10.79
C ASP A 33 14.03 12.76 12.16
N HIS A 34 13.37 11.60 12.20
CA HIS A 34 12.92 11.03 13.46
C HIS A 34 14.20 10.78 14.26
N ALA A 35 14.46 11.65 15.23
CA ALA A 35 15.46 11.41 16.24
C ALA A 35 15.15 10.01 16.80
N PRO A 36 16.12 9.09 16.90
CA PRO A 36 15.85 7.80 17.48
C PRO A 36 15.26 8.05 18.86
N ALA A 37 14.04 7.57 19.08
CA ALA A 37 13.41 7.59 20.39
C ALA A 37 14.33 6.81 21.33
N GLY A 38 15.14 7.57 22.07
CA GLY A 38 15.92 7.03 23.17
C GLY A 38 14.96 6.82 24.32
N ASP A 39 14.44 5.60 24.45
CA ASP A 39 13.82 5.10 25.68
C ASP A 39 13.73 3.57 25.60
N GLY A 40 14.77 2.87 26.07
CA GLY A 40 14.70 1.48 26.57
C GLY A 40 13.95 0.39 25.78
N GLN A 41 13.59 0.64 24.52
CA GLN A 41 12.68 -0.21 23.77
C GLN A 41 13.51 -1.34 23.20
N VAL A 42 13.37 -2.52 23.80
CA VAL A 42 14.01 -3.74 23.31
C VAL A 42 13.56 -3.93 21.87
N SER A 43 14.51 -3.90 20.93
CA SER A 43 14.25 -4.18 19.52
C SER A 43 13.47 -5.49 19.41
N PRO A 44 12.35 -5.52 18.68
CA PRO A 44 11.59 -6.75 18.52
C PRO A 44 12.47 -7.82 17.86
N ILE A 45 12.27 -9.09 18.25
CA ILE A 45 13.03 -10.22 17.71
C ILE A 45 12.22 -10.90 16.59
N CYS A 46 12.86 -11.10 15.44
CA CYS A 46 12.29 -11.65 14.21
C CYS A 46 12.90 -13.02 13.87
N GLY A 47 13.03 -13.86 14.89
CA GLY A 47 13.69 -15.16 14.81
C GLY A 47 14.80 -15.28 15.85
N THR A 48 16.04 -15.36 15.40
CA THR A 48 17.23 -15.33 16.27
C THR A 48 17.93 -13.97 16.32
N ARG A 49 17.55 -13.05 15.43
CA ARG A 49 18.07 -11.68 15.38
C ARG A 49 16.97 -10.63 15.60
N GLU A 50 17.41 -9.42 15.89
CA GLU A 50 16.56 -8.23 15.91
C GLU A 50 15.89 -8.02 14.54
N CYS A 51 14.65 -7.57 14.57
CA CYS A 51 13.91 -7.17 13.39
C CYS A 51 14.57 -5.95 12.74
N GLU A 52 14.76 -6.01 11.44
CA GLU A 52 15.27 -4.91 10.63
C GLU A 52 14.12 -4.25 9.87
N PRO A 53 13.89 -2.94 10.02
CA PRO A 53 12.84 -2.25 9.27
C PRO A 53 13.21 -2.15 7.79
N VAL A 54 12.28 -2.52 6.92
CA VAL A 54 12.47 -2.52 5.46
C VAL A 54 11.51 -1.55 4.75
N ALA A 55 10.38 -1.24 5.36
CA ALA A 55 9.46 -0.21 4.89
C ALA A 55 8.79 0.47 6.09
N GLU A 56 8.51 1.77 5.96
CA GLU A 56 7.85 2.57 6.99
C GLU A 56 6.94 3.61 6.34
N ALA A 57 5.79 3.85 6.96
CA ALA A 57 4.84 4.88 6.55
C ALA A 57 4.20 5.55 7.76
N ALA A 58 4.06 6.88 7.70
CA ALA A 58 3.29 7.66 8.67
C ALA A 58 1.81 7.70 8.24
N VAL A 59 0.89 7.50 9.21
CA VAL A 59 -0.56 7.45 9.00
C VAL A 59 -1.26 8.26 10.08
N GLY A 60 -1.53 9.53 9.79
CA GLY A 60 -1.95 10.50 10.79
C GLY A 60 -0.85 10.67 11.85
N SER A 61 -1.17 10.34 13.10
CA SER A 61 -0.22 10.36 14.23
C SER A 61 0.55 9.06 14.43
N ASP A 62 0.23 8.01 13.67
CA ASP A 62 0.81 6.68 13.86
C ASP A 62 1.91 6.40 12.84
N VAL A 63 2.79 5.47 13.16
CA VAL A 63 3.81 4.94 12.27
C VAL A 63 3.59 3.44 12.07
N VAL A 64 3.57 2.99 10.82
CA VAL A 64 3.50 1.56 10.45
C VAL A 64 4.84 1.15 9.86
N ARG A 65 5.46 0.11 10.41
CA ARG A 65 6.75 -0.44 9.95
C ARG A 65 6.61 -1.89 9.56
N VAL A 66 7.12 -2.24 8.38
CA VAL A 66 7.38 -3.62 7.99
C VAL A 66 8.81 -3.95 8.37
N MET A 67 8.99 -5.04 9.10
CA MET A 67 10.29 -5.47 9.58
C MET A 67 10.53 -6.94 9.25
N VAL A 68 11.76 -7.28 8.93
CA VAL A 68 12.16 -8.64 8.55
C VAL A 68 13.22 -9.16 9.52
N GLY A 69 13.28 -10.47 9.68
CA GLY A 69 14.40 -11.14 10.34
C GLY A 69 14.78 -12.42 9.62
N ASP A 70 15.48 -13.31 10.32
CA ASP A 70 15.98 -14.58 9.77
C ASP A 70 14.92 -15.68 9.70
N LYS A 71 13.83 -15.58 10.48
CA LYS A 71 12.78 -16.60 10.52
C LYS A 71 11.37 -16.05 10.41
N ILE A 72 11.13 -14.88 10.98
CA ILE A 72 9.81 -14.29 11.09
C ILE A 72 9.90 -12.87 10.55
N SER A 73 8.87 -12.42 9.85
CA SER A 73 8.71 -11.00 9.51
C SER A 73 7.51 -10.45 10.28
N ARG A 74 7.52 -9.16 10.57
CA ARG A 74 6.52 -8.51 11.42
C ARG A 74 6.08 -7.18 10.84
N ILE A 75 4.89 -6.76 11.22
CA ILE A 75 4.41 -5.40 11.01
C ILE A 75 4.21 -4.78 12.40
N ALA A 76 4.88 -3.67 12.68
CA ALA A 76 4.65 -2.88 13.88
C ALA A 76 3.79 -1.68 13.55
N THR A 77 2.85 -1.36 14.42
CA THR A 77 2.14 -0.07 14.43
C THR A 77 2.50 0.63 15.73
N GLU A 78 2.82 1.90 15.68
CA GLU A 78 3.19 2.73 16.82
C GLU A 78 2.34 4.00 16.79
N GLY A 79 1.58 4.25 17.87
CA GLY A 79 0.69 5.39 17.93
C GLY A 79 0.25 5.72 19.35
N ALA A 80 -0.77 6.56 19.49
CA ALA A 80 -1.30 6.96 20.79
C ALA A 80 -1.81 5.78 21.64
N SER A 81 -2.29 4.72 20.98
CA SER A 81 -2.74 3.47 21.60
C SER A 81 -1.59 2.54 22.01
N GLY A 82 -0.33 2.94 21.80
CA GLY A 82 0.87 2.14 22.04
C GLY A 82 1.36 1.39 20.80
N THR A 83 2.26 0.43 21.01
CA THR A 83 2.79 -0.41 19.93
C THR A 83 2.00 -1.71 19.81
N VAL A 84 1.49 -2.01 18.61
CA VAL A 84 0.89 -3.30 18.27
C VAL A 84 1.76 -4.01 17.24
N MET A 85 1.97 -5.32 17.42
CA MET A 85 2.83 -6.14 16.58
C MET A 85 2.03 -7.26 15.91
N PHE A 86 2.17 -7.39 14.61
CA PHE A 86 1.58 -8.43 13.78
C PHE A 86 2.68 -9.28 13.13
N GLU A 87 2.46 -10.56 12.93
CA GLU A 87 3.36 -11.42 12.14
C GLU A 87 3.02 -11.31 10.66
N LEU A 88 3.95 -10.93 9.79
CA LEU A 88 3.70 -10.79 8.36
C LEU A 88 3.46 -12.16 7.71
N THR A 89 2.22 -12.44 7.32
CA THR A 89 1.83 -13.77 6.85
C THR A 89 2.23 -14.02 5.40
N ILE A 90 2.32 -12.97 4.58
CA ILE A 90 2.78 -13.11 3.18
C ILE A 90 4.25 -13.54 3.07
N ALA A 91 5.02 -13.47 4.16
CA ALA A 91 6.38 -14.00 4.23
C ALA A 91 6.42 -15.51 3.98
N GLU A 92 5.37 -16.25 4.36
CA GLU A 92 5.26 -17.70 4.15
C GLU A 92 5.24 -18.08 2.66
N TYR A 93 4.90 -17.14 1.78
CA TYR A 93 4.92 -17.35 0.32
C TYR A 93 6.28 -17.07 -0.32
N GLY A 94 7.31 -16.76 0.48
CA GLY A 94 8.67 -16.46 0.02
C GLY A 94 8.87 -15.01 -0.42
N VAL A 95 7.94 -14.11 -0.11
CA VAL A 95 8.02 -12.67 -0.49
C VAL A 95 9.25 -11.99 0.12
N THR A 96 9.72 -12.46 1.28
CA THR A 96 10.88 -11.88 1.97
C THR A 96 12.22 -12.43 1.49
N GLU A 97 12.25 -13.40 0.57
CA GLU A 97 13.51 -13.92 0.00
C GLU A 97 14.24 -12.84 -0.81
N ASP A 98 13.48 -11.91 -1.39
CA ASP A 98 13.99 -10.66 -1.95
C ASP A 98 13.53 -9.52 -1.04
N VAL A 99 14.35 -9.19 -0.04
CA VAL A 99 14.03 -8.20 1.01
C VAL A 99 13.69 -6.83 0.42
N GLY A 100 14.17 -6.50 -0.79
CA GLY A 100 13.84 -5.27 -1.50
C GLY A 100 12.48 -5.27 -2.19
N SER A 101 11.75 -6.38 -2.17
CA SER A 101 10.45 -6.53 -2.86
C SER A 101 9.24 -6.20 -2.00
N LEU A 102 9.44 -5.97 -0.70
CA LEU A 102 8.37 -5.56 0.21
C LEU A 102 8.09 -4.07 0.07
N GLU A 103 6.85 -3.75 -0.27
CA GLU A 103 6.33 -2.40 -0.43
C GLU A 103 5.24 -2.18 0.63
N LEU A 104 5.22 -0.98 1.21
CA LEU A 104 4.19 -0.55 2.15
C LEU A 104 3.47 0.66 1.53
N GLU A 105 2.17 0.51 1.31
CA GLU A 105 1.27 1.59 0.89
C GLU A 105 0.29 1.87 2.04
N CYS A 106 0.17 3.12 2.47
CA CYS A 106 -0.80 3.49 3.48
C CYS A 106 -1.63 4.68 3.03
N VAL A 107 -2.93 4.65 3.35
CA VAL A 107 -3.90 5.69 3.07
C VAL A 107 -4.61 6.04 4.37
N ASP A 108 -4.53 7.31 4.76
CA ASP A 108 -5.26 7.85 5.92
C ASP A 108 -6.59 8.44 5.44
N SER A 109 -7.69 8.02 6.05
CA SER A 109 -9.03 8.48 5.72
C SER A 109 -9.80 8.89 6.99
N PRO A 110 -10.80 9.78 6.89
CA PRO A 110 -11.63 10.16 8.04
C PRO A 110 -12.41 8.99 8.67
N VAL A 111 -12.69 7.92 7.92
CA VAL A 111 -13.49 6.77 8.39
C VAL A 111 -12.59 5.65 8.89
N ALA A 112 -11.53 5.32 8.16
CA ALA A 112 -10.55 4.33 8.56
C ALA A 112 -9.22 4.55 7.83
N ALA A 113 -8.11 4.32 8.52
CA ALA A 113 -6.81 4.28 7.86
C ALA A 113 -6.50 2.85 7.42
N VAL A 114 -5.86 2.69 6.26
CA VAL A 114 -5.54 1.39 5.68
C VAL A 114 -4.07 1.36 5.31
N CYS A 115 -3.38 0.27 5.65
CA CYS A 115 -2.05 -0.02 5.14
C CYS A 115 -2.06 -1.37 4.43
N LEU A 116 -1.46 -1.43 3.24
CA LEU A 116 -1.27 -2.62 2.45
C LEU A 116 0.23 -2.92 2.38
N VAL A 117 0.63 -4.03 2.99
CA VAL A 117 1.96 -4.60 2.80
C VAL A 117 1.88 -5.54 1.62
N GLN A 118 2.75 -5.38 0.63
CA GLN A 118 2.74 -6.23 -0.56
C GLN A 118 4.15 -6.59 -1.02
N GLY A 119 4.25 -7.65 -1.81
CA GLY A 119 5.49 -7.99 -2.50
C GLY A 119 5.28 -9.12 -3.50
N GLN A 120 6.37 -9.55 -4.14
CA GLN A 120 6.31 -10.52 -5.23
C GLN A 120 7.05 -11.81 -4.89
N ALA A 121 6.43 -12.95 -5.19
CA ALA A 121 7.10 -14.25 -5.14
C ALA A 121 6.54 -15.18 -6.23
N ARG A 122 7.43 -15.92 -6.90
CA ARG A 122 7.04 -16.93 -7.92
C ARG A 122 6.12 -16.38 -9.02
N GLY A 123 6.36 -15.14 -9.45
CA GLY A 123 5.57 -14.46 -10.50
C GLY A 123 4.18 -14.00 -10.07
N LYS A 124 3.86 -14.04 -8.77
CA LYS A 124 2.60 -13.55 -8.19
C LYS A 124 2.85 -12.42 -7.21
N ARG A 125 1.91 -11.50 -7.10
CA ARG A 125 1.88 -10.49 -6.04
C ARG A 125 1.06 -11.02 -4.87
N TYR A 126 1.56 -10.82 -3.67
CA TYR A 126 0.86 -11.12 -2.43
C TYR A 126 0.73 -9.84 -1.62
N ALA A 127 -0.37 -9.68 -0.89
CA ALA A 127 -0.55 -8.56 0.00
C ALA A 127 -1.32 -8.94 1.27
N GLU A 128 -1.09 -8.16 2.32
CA GLU A 128 -1.76 -8.22 3.60
C GLU A 128 -2.17 -6.80 4.00
N ALA A 129 -3.43 -6.62 4.41
CA ALA A 129 -3.94 -5.32 4.80
C ALA A 129 -4.12 -5.19 6.32
N LEU A 130 -3.76 -4.02 6.84
CA LEU A 130 -4.08 -3.55 8.18
C LEU A 130 -5.09 -2.42 8.09
N VAL A 131 -6.03 -2.38 9.02
CA VAL A 131 -7.07 -1.35 9.10
C VAL A 131 -7.06 -0.74 10.50
N ARG A 132 -7.01 0.59 10.56
CA ARG A 132 -7.21 1.36 11.78
C ARG A 132 -8.65 1.86 11.84
N GLN A 133 -9.42 1.32 12.78
CA GLN A 133 -10.77 1.79 13.12
C GLN A 133 -10.79 2.16 14.59
N ASP A 134 -11.42 3.29 14.92
CA ASP A 134 -11.54 3.79 16.30
C ASP A 134 -10.20 3.87 17.05
N GLY A 135 -9.12 4.22 16.34
CA GLY A 135 -7.76 4.34 16.89
C GLY A 135 -7.06 3.00 17.17
N LEU A 136 -7.63 1.87 16.76
CA LEU A 136 -7.08 0.53 16.94
C LEU A 136 -6.73 -0.09 15.58
N TRP A 137 -5.49 -0.53 15.45
CA TRP A 137 -5.04 -1.31 14.30
C TRP A 137 -5.47 -2.76 14.43
N SER A 138 -5.99 -3.31 13.34
CA SER A 138 -6.36 -4.72 13.21
C SER A 138 -5.94 -5.24 11.85
N ARG A 139 -5.75 -6.55 11.75
CA ARG A 139 -5.50 -7.23 10.48
C ARG A 139 -6.81 -7.45 9.74
N ALA A 140 -6.86 -7.08 8.47
CA ALA A 140 -7.94 -7.50 7.59
C ALA A 140 -7.90 -9.02 7.39
N LEU A 141 -9.06 -9.67 7.40
CA LEU A 141 -9.15 -11.11 7.21
C LEU A 141 -8.74 -11.48 5.77
N GLY A 142 -7.74 -12.35 5.66
CA GLY A 142 -7.29 -12.96 4.40
C GLY A 142 -6.04 -12.30 3.81
N GLY A 143 -5.14 -13.13 3.26
CA GLY A 143 -4.08 -12.68 2.37
C GLY A 143 -4.63 -12.50 0.95
N TYR A 144 -4.20 -11.45 0.26
CA TYR A 144 -4.57 -11.15 -1.11
C TYR A 144 -3.50 -11.67 -2.06
N GLN A 145 -3.88 -12.34 -3.14
CA GLN A 145 -2.94 -12.88 -4.11
C GLN A 145 -3.41 -12.53 -5.52
N GLY A 146 -2.57 -11.87 -6.31
CA GLY A 146 -2.81 -11.60 -7.73
C GLY A 146 -1.74 -12.22 -8.61
N ASP A 147 -2.14 -12.93 -9.66
CA ASP A 147 -1.23 -13.46 -10.67
C ASP A 147 -1.28 -12.69 -12.01
N GLY A 148 -2.08 -11.63 -12.08
CA GLY A 148 -2.16 -10.70 -13.21
C GLY A 148 -1.34 -9.42 -13.03
N GLY A 149 -0.36 -9.43 -12.11
CA GLY A 149 0.66 -8.39 -12.00
C GLY A 149 0.30 -7.14 -11.19
N TYR A 150 -0.90 -7.07 -10.60
CA TYR A 150 -1.35 -5.89 -9.85
C TYR A 150 -2.06 -6.26 -8.55
N VAL A 151 -1.70 -5.56 -7.48
CA VAL A 151 -2.42 -5.47 -6.20
C VAL A 151 -2.29 -4.03 -5.70
N GLY A 152 -3.35 -3.41 -5.20
CA GLY A 152 -3.32 -2.03 -4.72
C GLY A 152 -4.56 -1.64 -3.92
N LEU A 153 -4.57 -0.42 -3.38
CA LEU A 153 -5.66 0.14 -2.59
C LEU A 153 -6.48 1.16 -3.37
N HIS A 154 -7.81 1.01 -3.41
CA HIS A 154 -8.73 2.02 -3.96
C HIS A 154 -10.07 1.99 -3.23
N ASP A 155 -10.65 3.16 -2.95
CA ASP A 155 -12.05 3.27 -2.52
C ASP A 155 -12.97 3.07 -3.74
N VAL A 156 -13.47 1.85 -3.94
CA VAL A 156 -14.24 1.47 -5.13
C VAL A 156 -15.74 1.74 -4.95
N ASN A 157 -16.25 1.57 -3.73
CA ASN A 157 -17.66 1.71 -3.39
C ASN A 157 -18.04 3.12 -2.87
N GLY A 158 -17.07 3.98 -2.62
CA GLY A 158 -17.27 5.35 -2.13
C GLY A 158 -17.60 5.44 -0.65
N ASP A 159 -17.30 4.40 0.15
CA ASP A 159 -17.55 4.38 1.60
C ASP A 159 -16.44 5.06 2.42
N GLN A 160 -15.43 5.63 1.75
CA GLN A 160 -14.26 6.28 2.32
C GLN A 160 -13.30 5.32 3.04
N VAL A 161 -13.44 4.01 2.87
CA VAL A 161 -12.45 3.02 3.27
C VAL A 161 -11.83 2.41 2.02
N MET A 162 -10.50 2.27 2.01
CA MET A 162 -9.85 1.64 0.86
C MET A 162 -10.24 0.17 0.75
N ASP A 163 -10.59 -0.27 -0.45
CA ASP A 163 -10.73 -1.66 -0.85
C ASP A 163 -9.41 -2.19 -1.42
N VAL A 164 -9.19 -3.50 -1.35
CA VAL A 164 -8.06 -4.15 -2.03
C VAL A 164 -8.49 -4.58 -3.43
N VAL A 165 -7.78 -4.08 -4.43
CA VAL A 165 -7.97 -4.44 -5.84
C VAL A 165 -6.84 -5.37 -6.27
N VAL A 166 -7.21 -6.54 -6.79
CA VAL A 166 -6.29 -7.59 -7.21
C VAL A 166 -6.56 -7.96 -8.66
N VAL A 167 -5.54 -8.03 -9.51
CA VAL A 167 -5.72 -8.55 -10.87
C VAL A 167 -5.36 -10.03 -10.93
N GLN A 168 -6.30 -10.83 -11.42
CA GLN A 168 -6.13 -12.25 -11.72
C GLN A 168 -6.05 -12.49 -13.22
N ARG A 169 -5.31 -13.53 -13.60
CA ARG A 169 -5.44 -14.20 -14.88
C ARG A 169 -6.64 -15.13 -14.84
N ARG A 170 -7.42 -15.12 -15.92
CA ARG A 170 -8.55 -16.05 -16.12
C ARG A 170 -8.22 -17.02 -17.23
N CYS A 171 -7.19 -17.81 -16.97
CA CYS A 171 -6.71 -18.86 -17.86
C CYS A 171 -7.01 -20.23 -17.26
N ALA A 172 -7.10 -21.24 -18.11
CA ALA A 172 -7.03 -22.62 -17.63
C ALA A 172 -5.69 -22.84 -16.92
N GLU A 173 -5.67 -23.76 -15.96
CA GLU A 173 -4.46 -24.07 -15.21
C GLU A 173 -3.32 -24.48 -16.16
N GLY A 174 -2.14 -23.89 -15.95
CA GLY A 174 -0.95 -24.15 -16.78
C GLY A 174 -0.97 -23.50 -18.18
N VAL A 175 -2.05 -22.78 -18.53
CA VAL A 175 -2.15 -22.09 -19.82
C VAL A 175 -1.81 -20.61 -19.64
N ASP A 176 -0.84 -20.12 -20.40
CA ASP A 176 -0.62 -18.68 -20.51
C ASP A 176 -1.63 -18.08 -21.49
N CYS A 177 -2.35 -17.06 -21.04
CA CYS A 177 -3.36 -16.39 -21.84
C CYS A 177 -3.49 -14.92 -21.41
N PRO A 178 -3.99 -14.04 -22.28
CA PRO A 178 -4.06 -12.61 -21.99
C PRO A 178 -5.32 -12.22 -21.20
N LYS A 179 -6.16 -13.20 -20.80
CA LYS A 179 -7.40 -12.91 -20.07
C LYS A 179 -7.09 -12.39 -18.66
N ARG A 180 -7.66 -11.24 -18.31
CA ARG A 180 -7.50 -10.57 -17.02
C ARG A 180 -8.85 -10.17 -16.43
N VAL A 181 -8.91 -10.12 -15.11
CA VAL A 181 -10.04 -9.57 -14.36
C VAL A 181 -9.50 -8.90 -13.10
N ALA A 182 -10.11 -7.79 -12.67
CA ALA A 182 -9.86 -7.23 -11.35
C ALA A 182 -10.92 -7.75 -10.37
N GLU A 183 -10.46 -8.28 -9.25
CA GLU A 183 -11.27 -8.68 -8.08
C GLU A 183 -11.13 -7.60 -7.01
N VAL A 184 -12.25 -7.20 -6.40
CA VAL A 184 -12.28 -6.13 -5.39
C VAL A 184 -12.77 -6.69 -4.06
N TYR A 185 -12.04 -6.39 -2.99
CA TYR A 185 -12.29 -6.87 -1.64
C TYR A 185 -12.43 -5.70 -0.66
N SER A 186 -13.56 -5.63 0.04
CA SER A 186 -13.76 -4.66 1.11
C SER A 186 -13.06 -5.08 2.39
N LEU A 187 -12.41 -4.12 3.04
CA LEU A 187 -11.68 -4.35 4.28
C LEU A 187 -12.55 -4.29 5.53
N VAL A 188 -13.75 -3.70 5.42
CA VAL A 188 -14.64 -3.38 6.55
C VAL A 188 -16.04 -3.96 6.40
N ALA A 189 -16.34 -4.65 5.30
CA ALA A 189 -17.65 -5.27 5.11
C ALA A 189 -18.01 -6.27 6.23
N ASP A 190 -19.23 -6.13 6.73
CA ASP A 190 -19.82 -6.95 7.78
C ASP A 190 -19.90 -8.42 7.36
N VAL A 191 -19.36 -9.28 8.21
CA VAL A 191 -19.32 -10.76 8.08
C VAL A 191 -20.70 -11.40 8.26
N ALA A 192 -21.78 -10.63 8.14
CA ALA A 192 -23.15 -11.04 8.47
C ALA A 192 -23.64 -12.25 7.66
N ASN A 193 -23.05 -12.51 6.49
CA ASN A 193 -23.46 -13.61 5.60
C ASN A 193 -22.38 -14.68 5.37
N GLY A 194 -21.36 -14.73 6.22
CA GLY A 194 -20.47 -15.89 6.32
C GLY A 194 -19.47 -16.12 5.18
N GLU A 195 -19.67 -15.63 3.96
CA GLU A 195 -18.71 -15.86 2.87
C GLU A 195 -18.58 -14.65 1.93
N ASP A 196 -17.31 -14.25 1.78
CA ASP A 196 -16.72 -13.26 0.88
C ASP A 196 -16.91 -11.76 1.21
N ARG A 197 -15.83 -11.15 1.73
CA ARG A 197 -15.55 -9.71 1.70
C ARG A 197 -15.41 -9.14 0.28
N LYS A 198 -15.69 -9.95 -0.74
CA LYS A 198 -15.51 -9.62 -2.15
C LYS A 198 -16.68 -8.77 -2.63
N LEU A 199 -16.40 -7.53 -3.01
CA LEU A 199 -17.38 -6.60 -3.59
C LEU A 199 -17.79 -7.03 -5.01
N GLY A 200 -16.88 -7.67 -5.74
CA GLY A 200 -17.14 -8.21 -7.05
C GLY A 200 -15.93 -8.18 -7.97
N CYS A 201 -16.20 -8.42 -9.25
CA CYS A 201 -15.20 -8.48 -10.31
C CYS A 201 -15.57 -7.54 -11.45
N THR A 202 -14.56 -6.99 -12.13
CA THR A 202 -14.76 -6.36 -13.44
C THR A 202 -15.14 -7.39 -14.50
N ALA A 203 -15.47 -6.93 -15.71
CA ALA A 203 -15.53 -7.81 -16.87
C ALA A 203 -14.15 -8.45 -17.14
N VAL A 204 -14.15 -9.68 -17.69
CA VAL A 204 -12.94 -10.31 -18.19
C VAL A 204 -12.52 -9.63 -19.49
N VAL A 205 -11.27 -9.18 -19.56
CA VAL A 205 -10.69 -8.49 -20.72
C VAL A 205 -9.54 -9.31 -21.31
N ASN A 206 -9.24 -9.12 -22.60
CA ASN A 206 -8.19 -9.87 -23.32
C ASN A 206 -6.84 -9.12 -23.38
N ALA A 207 -6.64 -8.10 -22.54
CA ALA A 207 -5.39 -7.38 -22.40
C ALA A 207 -5.39 -6.57 -21.09
N GLU A 208 -4.23 -6.40 -20.45
CA GLU A 208 -4.08 -5.60 -19.22
C GLU A 208 -4.49 -4.14 -19.42
N ALA A 209 -4.13 -3.54 -20.56
CA ALA A 209 -4.50 -2.17 -20.91
C ALA A 209 -6.03 -1.94 -21.05
N ALA A 210 -6.83 -3.00 -21.10
CA ALA A 210 -8.29 -2.90 -21.11
C ALA A 210 -8.91 -2.95 -19.71
N LEU A 211 -8.12 -3.16 -18.65
CA LEU A 211 -8.57 -3.04 -17.28
C LEU A 211 -8.87 -1.56 -16.96
N PRO A 212 -9.92 -1.27 -16.16
CA PRO A 212 -10.20 0.09 -15.73
C PRO A 212 -9.00 0.74 -15.02
N GLY A 213 -8.48 1.85 -15.55
CA GLY A 213 -7.41 2.64 -14.90
C GLY A 213 -5.97 2.17 -15.15
N TRP A 214 -5.73 1.10 -15.91
CA TRP A 214 -4.38 0.55 -16.14
C TRP A 214 -3.33 1.63 -16.48
N PRO A 215 -2.12 1.62 -15.85
CA PRO A 215 -1.55 0.58 -14.99
C PRO A 215 -1.97 0.61 -13.52
N ASP A 216 -2.69 1.65 -13.10
CA ASP A 216 -3.20 1.77 -11.73
C ASP A 216 -4.68 1.41 -11.68
N VAL A 217 -4.96 0.12 -11.50
CA VAL A 217 -6.29 -0.47 -11.73
C VAL A 217 -7.32 0.06 -10.74
N ARG A 218 -8.22 0.91 -11.24
CA ARG A 218 -9.22 1.69 -10.49
C ARG A 218 -10.63 1.39 -11.00
N PRO A 219 -11.21 0.22 -10.68
CA PRO A 219 -12.58 -0.08 -11.04
C PRO A 219 -13.54 0.83 -10.27
N ALA A 220 -14.66 1.19 -10.89
CA ALA A 220 -15.78 1.84 -10.22
C ALA A 220 -16.82 0.80 -9.77
N ALA A 221 -17.58 1.06 -8.70
CA ALA A 221 -18.61 0.16 -8.18
C ALA A 221 -19.59 -0.36 -9.26
N ASN A 222 -20.02 0.49 -10.20
CA ASN A 222 -20.95 0.10 -11.26
C ASN A 222 -20.36 -0.85 -12.33
N GLN A 223 -19.03 -1.04 -12.33
CA GLN A 223 -18.32 -1.99 -13.18
C GLN A 223 -18.21 -3.37 -12.53
N LEU A 224 -18.52 -3.48 -11.23
CA LEU A 224 -18.44 -4.73 -10.50
C LEU A 224 -19.68 -5.60 -10.76
N LYS A 225 -19.43 -6.89 -10.95
CA LYS A 225 -20.41 -7.97 -11.06
C LYS A 225 -20.02 -9.10 -10.11
N ALA A 226 -20.92 -10.05 -9.91
CA ALA A 226 -20.58 -11.30 -9.25
C ALA A 226 -19.36 -11.93 -9.96
N CYS A 227 -18.38 -12.36 -9.17
CA CYS A 227 -17.18 -12.94 -9.71
C CYS A 227 -17.47 -14.29 -10.38
N PRO A 228 -16.86 -14.57 -11.54
CA PRO A 228 -16.98 -15.87 -12.17
C PRO A 228 -16.38 -16.94 -11.25
N ALA A 229 -16.97 -18.13 -11.24
CA ALA A 229 -16.39 -19.28 -10.55
C ALA A 229 -15.00 -19.57 -11.12
N ALA A 230 -14.08 -20.05 -10.28
CA ALA A 230 -12.75 -20.43 -10.73
C ALA A 230 -12.86 -21.57 -11.77
N GLY A 231 -12.41 -21.33 -13.01
CA GLY A 231 -12.22 -22.38 -14.02
C GLY A 231 -13.24 -22.49 -15.17
N SER A 232 -14.06 -21.46 -15.43
CA SER A 232 -14.91 -21.40 -16.65
C SER A 232 -14.21 -20.76 -17.85
#